data_AF-U9U921-F1
#
_entry.id   AF-U9U921-F1
#
_cell.length_a   1.000
_cell.length_b   1.000
_cell.length_c   1.000
_cell.angle_alpha   90.00
_cell.angle_beta   90.00
_cell.angle_gamma   90.00
#
_symmetry.space_group_name_H-M   'P 1'
#
loop_
_entity.id
_entity.type
_entity.pdbx_description
1 polymer ?
#
loop_
_entity_poly.entity_id
_entity_poly.type
_entity_poly.pdbx_seq_one_letter_code
_entity_poly.pdbx_strand_id
1 'polypeptide(L)'
;MEPTRFNGTNHPHMWIKQIRSFCYLKQIKTEKDILNICIGMVDVPIKNPEKIKTLDDLIEALKSNISFTVFKNSAQRKLNLLKYVTERDGGNTAKFVADFRSLCFDAEIIDLEDQKKYLFHTLPNDFFRNTFINRRNMDKINSLDDLIKMFENIVEEESQLIRNASCVAIKHVKTGKYLSSTTKYHQTGSGKQIVFAGQTLPDSDALWFIKASRDLLSYNDMFSLQHKVTETLIGRESLNEIIYHDYTDSDFADHVEVYCSTPSRTSQFNYHWMAQRINYTKYDSSYVRSGDIINIRNVKDNSFLRSHEYQITIYNENFQEVISQDKKPEENDEWCIELIENH
;
A
#
# COMPACT_ATOMS: atom_id res chain seq x y z
N MET A 1 -10.57 11.27 -38.95
CA MET A 1 -11.81 11.31 -38.14
C MET A 1 -12.34 12.73 -38.23
N GLU A 2 -13.61 12.90 -38.57
CA GLU A 2 -14.25 14.23 -38.53
C GLU A 2 -14.51 14.63 -37.07
N PRO A 3 -14.31 15.91 -36.71
CA PRO A 3 -14.58 16.35 -35.35
C PRO A 3 -16.09 16.40 -35.09
N THR A 4 -16.48 16.16 -33.84
CA THR A 4 -17.88 16.23 -33.41
C THR A 4 -18.33 17.68 -33.27
N ARG A 5 -19.60 17.96 -33.57
CA ARG A 5 -20.24 19.25 -33.32
C ARG A 5 -20.36 19.52 -31.82
N PHE A 6 -20.36 20.79 -31.42
CA PHE A 6 -20.54 21.18 -30.02
C PHE A 6 -22.02 21.21 -29.65
N ASN A 7 -22.43 20.32 -28.75
CA ASN A 7 -23.79 20.19 -28.24
C ASN A 7 -23.88 20.47 -26.72
N GLY A 8 -22.80 20.98 -26.12
CA GLY A 8 -22.74 21.27 -24.68
C GLY A 8 -22.42 20.07 -23.77
N THR A 9 -22.01 18.91 -24.30
CA THR A 9 -21.65 17.74 -23.47
C THR A 9 -20.15 17.60 -23.18
N ASN A 10 -19.34 18.60 -23.51
CA ASN A 10 -17.91 18.65 -23.22
C ASN A 10 -17.47 20.09 -22.89
N HIS A 11 -16.29 20.23 -22.28
CA HIS A 11 -15.76 21.56 -21.97
C HIS A 11 -15.34 22.31 -23.25
N PRO A 12 -15.76 23.58 -23.46
CA PRO A 12 -15.49 24.33 -24.70
C PRO A 12 -14.01 24.37 -25.12
N HIS A 13 -13.09 24.49 -24.16
CA HIS A 13 -11.65 24.46 -24.47
C HIS A 13 -11.19 23.11 -25.02
N MET A 14 -11.73 22.00 -24.49
CA MET A 14 -11.36 20.65 -24.95
C MET A 14 -11.91 20.38 -26.34
N TRP A 15 -13.13 20.83 -26.61
CA TRP A 15 -13.71 20.77 -27.94
C TRP A 15 -12.93 21.60 -28.96
N ILE A 16 -12.61 22.86 -28.65
CA ILE A 16 -11.79 23.71 -29.55
C ILE A 16 -10.40 23.09 -29.77
N LYS A 17 -9.80 22.47 -28.76
CA LYS A 17 -8.53 21.75 -28.92
C LYS A 17 -8.64 20.61 -29.94
N GLN A 18 -9.72 19.84 -29.92
CA GLN A 18 -9.99 18.79 -30.92
C GLN A 18 -10.15 19.38 -32.33
N ILE A 19 -10.89 20.48 -32.47
CA ILE A 19 -11.05 21.18 -33.76
C ILE A 19 -9.70 21.70 -34.25
N ARG A 20 -8.89 22.33 -33.39
CA ARG A 20 -7.55 22.81 -33.73
C ARG A 20 -6.65 21.68 -34.24
N SER A 21 -6.66 20.51 -33.59
CA SER A 21 -5.92 19.33 -34.05
C SER A 21 -6.38 18.87 -35.43
N PHE A 22 -7.69 18.86 -35.69
CA PHE A 22 -8.23 18.54 -37.02
C PHE A 22 -7.81 19.56 -38.08
N CYS A 23 -7.95 20.86 -37.79
CA CYS A 23 -7.55 21.96 -38.69
C CYS A 23 -6.07 21.87 -39.05
N TYR A 24 -5.20 21.57 -38.07
CA TYR A 24 -3.78 21.37 -38.30
C TYR A 24 -3.51 20.26 -39.31
N LEU A 25 -4.16 19.09 -39.18
CA LEU A 25 -4.03 17.97 -40.12
C LEU A 25 -4.54 18.32 -41.52
N LYS A 26 -5.52 19.22 -41.62
CA LYS A 26 -6.06 19.72 -42.89
C LYS A 26 -5.31 20.94 -43.43
N GLN A 27 -4.20 21.32 -42.81
CA GLN A 27 -3.38 22.47 -43.19
C GLN A 27 -4.15 23.80 -43.15
N ILE A 28 -5.18 23.89 -42.31
CA ILE A 28 -5.94 25.11 -42.04
C ILE A 28 -5.18 25.88 -40.96
N LYS A 29 -4.53 26.98 -41.35
CA LYS A 29 -3.54 27.67 -40.49
C LYS A 29 -4.03 28.99 -39.92
N THR A 30 -5.02 29.65 -40.53
CA THR A 30 -5.44 30.97 -40.05
C THR A 30 -6.41 30.83 -38.89
N GLU A 31 -6.25 31.65 -37.87
CA GLU A 31 -7.12 31.61 -36.71
C GLU A 31 -8.58 31.95 -37.06
N LYS A 32 -8.76 32.85 -38.06
CA LYS A 32 -10.06 33.23 -38.60
C LYS A 32 -10.78 32.04 -39.26
N ASP A 33 -10.08 31.21 -40.02
CA ASP A 33 -10.67 30.03 -40.64
C ASP A 33 -11.08 29.00 -39.57
N ILE A 34 -10.21 28.79 -38.57
CA ILE A 34 -10.53 27.91 -37.45
C ILE A 34 -11.77 28.41 -36.69
N LEU A 35 -11.85 29.72 -36.42
CA LEU A 35 -13.01 30.32 -35.75
C LEU A 35 -14.31 30.12 -36.56
N ASN A 36 -14.28 30.36 -37.87
CA ASN A 36 -15.43 30.17 -38.74
C ASN A 36 -15.89 28.71 -38.75
N ILE A 37 -14.95 27.76 -38.78
CA ILE A 37 -15.24 26.33 -38.67
C ILE A 37 -15.89 26.01 -37.33
N CYS A 38 -15.32 26.49 -36.22
CA CYS A 38 -15.90 26.31 -34.90
C CYS A 38 -17.35 26.82 -34.86
N ILE A 39 -17.60 28.07 -35.30
CA ILE A 39 -18.95 28.67 -35.30
C ILE A 39 -19.95 27.81 -36.10
N GLY A 40 -19.56 27.32 -37.28
CA GLY A 40 -20.41 26.45 -38.11
C GLY A 40 -20.68 25.06 -37.51
N MET A 41 -19.91 24.66 -36.50
CA MET A 41 -19.98 23.36 -35.82
C MET A 41 -20.61 23.44 -34.42
N VAL A 42 -21.25 24.55 -34.06
CA VAL A 42 -22.01 24.68 -32.81
C VAL A 42 -23.48 24.36 -33.05
N ASP A 43 -24.03 23.42 -32.27
CA ASP A 43 -25.45 23.02 -32.35
C ASP A 43 -26.32 23.70 -31.27
N VAL A 44 -25.69 24.39 -30.30
CA VAL A 44 -26.40 25.15 -29.26
C VAL A 44 -26.61 26.61 -29.67
N PRO A 45 -27.71 27.28 -29.25
CA PRO A 45 -27.90 28.69 -29.53
C PRO A 45 -26.80 29.56 -28.92
N ILE A 46 -26.14 30.36 -29.76
CA ILE A 46 -25.15 31.36 -29.35
C ILE A 46 -25.85 32.71 -29.18
N LYS A 47 -25.68 33.35 -28.03
CA LYS A 47 -26.12 34.73 -27.82
C LYS A 47 -25.14 35.70 -28.47
N ASN A 48 -25.65 36.68 -29.21
CA ASN A 48 -24.87 37.75 -29.85
C ASN A 48 -23.70 37.22 -30.74
N PRO A 49 -23.96 36.35 -31.73
CA PRO A 49 -22.92 35.76 -32.57
C PRO A 49 -22.06 36.80 -33.29
N GLU A 50 -22.61 37.99 -33.58
CA GLU A 50 -21.91 39.11 -34.20
C GLU A 50 -20.77 39.69 -33.35
N LYS A 51 -20.72 39.39 -32.05
CA LYS A 51 -19.67 39.84 -31.13
C LYS A 51 -18.47 38.90 -31.07
N ILE A 52 -18.57 37.70 -31.64
CA ILE A 52 -17.50 36.70 -31.60
C ILE A 52 -16.45 37.03 -32.65
N LYS A 53 -15.28 37.50 -32.21
CA LYS A 53 -14.15 37.87 -33.09
C LYS A 53 -12.95 36.96 -32.91
N THR A 54 -12.87 36.27 -31.78
CA THR A 54 -11.78 35.39 -31.38
C THR A 54 -12.32 34.05 -30.89
N LEU A 55 -11.43 33.05 -30.77
CA LEU A 55 -11.79 31.76 -30.16
C LEU A 55 -12.13 31.91 -28.66
N ASP A 56 -11.52 32.87 -27.98
CA ASP A 56 -11.83 33.17 -26.58
C ASP A 56 -13.24 33.76 -26.43
N ASP A 57 -13.64 34.67 -27.34
CA ASP A 57 -15.03 35.17 -27.37
C ASP A 57 -16.04 34.02 -27.57
N LEU A 58 -15.70 33.05 -28.43
CA LEU A 58 -16.53 31.87 -28.65
C LEU A 58 -16.61 31.01 -27.39
N ILE A 59 -15.49 30.77 -26.70
CA ILE A 59 -15.47 30.01 -25.45
C ILE A 59 -16.41 30.64 -24.43
N GLU A 60 -16.30 31.95 -24.20
CA GLU A 60 -17.15 32.66 -23.25
C GLU A 60 -18.63 32.60 -23.66
N ALA A 61 -18.92 32.74 -24.96
CA ALA A 61 -20.28 32.59 -25.46
C ALA A 61 -20.83 31.18 -25.22
N LEU A 62 -20.04 30.13 -25.47
CA LEU A 62 -20.42 28.73 -25.22
C LEU A 62 -20.61 28.44 -23.74
N LYS A 63 -19.73 28.97 -22.87
CA LYS A 63 -19.86 28.85 -21.41
C LYS A 63 -21.10 29.55 -20.86
N SER A 64 -21.54 30.63 -21.49
CA SER A 64 -22.76 31.34 -21.09
C SER A 64 -24.07 30.58 -21.40
N ASN A 65 -24.00 29.51 -22.21
CA ASN A 65 -25.16 28.71 -22.58
C ASN A 65 -25.58 27.76 -21.43
N ILE A 66 -26.88 27.57 -21.24
CA ILE A 66 -27.44 26.70 -20.20
C ILE A 66 -26.94 25.25 -20.29
N SER A 67 -26.65 24.76 -21.51
CA SER A 67 -26.13 23.40 -21.74
C SER A 67 -24.77 23.21 -21.08
N PHE A 68 -23.90 24.23 -21.13
CA PHE A 68 -22.61 24.18 -20.43
C PHE A 68 -22.79 24.19 -18.91
N THR A 69 -23.71 25.01 -18.38
CA THR A 69 -24.04 24.98 -16.95
C THR A 69 -24.50 23.59 -16.49
N VAL A 70 -25.34 22.92 -17.28
CA VAL A 70 -25.81 21.55 -16.98
C VAL A 70 -24.64 20.55 -17.01
N PHE A 71 -23.77 20.64 -18.02
CA PHE A 71 -22.57 19.82 -18.12
C PHE A 71 -21.63 20.01 -16.92
N LYS A 72 -21.31 21.27 -16.58
CA LYS A 72 -20.47 21.64 -15.45
C LYS A 72 -21.01 21.08 -14.14
N ASN A 73 -22.31 21.29 -13.87
CA ASN A 73 -22.98 20.76 -12.69
C ASN A 73 -23.00 19.22 -12.68
N SER A 74 -23.06 18.58 -13.85
CA SER A 74 -22.98 17.13 -13.97
C SER A 74 -21.57 16.62 -13.63
N ALA A 75 -20.51 17.28 -14.11
CA ALA A 75 -19.13 16.98 -13.73
C ALA A 75 -18.91 17.10 -12.22
N GLN A 76 -19.42 18.17 -11.60
CA GLN A 76 -19.35 18.35 -10.14
C GLN A 76 -20.08 17.22 -9.38
N ARG A 77 -21.27 16.80 -9.84
CA ARG A 77 -21.98 15.66 -9.24
C ARG A 77 -21.21 14.35 -9.39
N LYS A 78 -20.58 14.11 -10.54
CA LYS A 78 -19.70 12.95 -10.73
C LYS A 78 -18.50 12.99 -9.79
N LEU A 79 -17.91 14.17 -9.58
CA LEU A 79 -16.80 14.36 -8.64
C LEU A 79 -17.22 14.02 -7.19
N ASN A 80 -18.42 14.41 -6.76
CA ASN A 80 -18.97 14.04 -5.45
C ASN A 80 -19.17 12.53 -5.27
N LEU A 81 -19.46 11.82 -6.35
CA LEU A 81 -19.67 10.36 -6.36
C LEU A 81 -18.37 9.59 -6.58
N LEU A 82 -17.28 10.26 -6.98
CA LEU A 82 -16.00 9.62 -7.23
C LEU A 82 -15.45 9.02 -5.93
N LYS A 83 -15.05 7.76 -5.99
CA LYS A 83 -14.42 7.03 -4.89
C LYS A 83 -13.10 6.45 -5.38
N TYR A 84 -12.07 6.60 -4.57
CA TYR A 84 -10.82 5.93 -4.80
C TYR A 84 -10.93 4.48 -4.32
N VAL A 85 -10.49 3.55 -5.16
CA VAL A 85 -10.38 2.12 -4.87
C VAL A 85 -8.92 1.75 -5.06
N THR A 86 -8.33 1.09 -4.06
CA THR A 86 -6.91 0.70 -4.09
C THR A 86 -6.67 -0.37 -5.15
N GLU A 87 -5.44 -0.50 -5.65
CA GLU A 87 -5.06 -1.60 -6.55
C GLU A 87 -5.34 -2.98 -5.93
N ARG A 88 -5.15 -3.14 -4.62
CA ARG A 88 -5.47 -4.39 -3.90
C ARG A 88 -6.94 -4.76 -4.07
N ASP A 89 -7.82 -3.77 -4.03
CA ASP A 89 -9.27 -3.97 -4.14
C ASP A 89 -9.74 -3.95 -5.62
N GLY A 90 -8.82 -4.09 -6.59
CA GLY A 90 -9.10 -4.12 -8.03
C GLY A 90 -9.22 -2.74 -8.69
N GLY A 91 -8.79 -1.69 -7.99
CA GLY A 91 -8.78 -0.32 -8.47
C GLY A 91 -7.65 0.00 -9.45
N ASN A 92 -7.59 1.27 -9.86
CA ASN A 92 -6.55 1.78 -10.75
C ASN A 92 -6.28 3.25 -10.42
N THR A 93 -5.15 3.52 -9.76
CA THR A 93 -4.78 4.87 -9.31
C THR A 93 -4.62 5.86 -10.47
N ALA A 94 -3.96 5.44 -11.56
CA ALA A 94 -3.78 6.30 -12.73
C ALA A 94 -5.11 6.74 -13.35
N LYS A 95 -6.08 5.81 -13.47
CA LYS A 95 -7.43 6.10 -13.95
C LYS A 95 -8.16 7.03 -12.99
N PHE A 96 -8.12 6.73 -11.68
CA PHE A 96 -8.73 7.59 -10.66
C PHE A 96 -8.20 9.04 -10.74
N VAL A 97 -6.88 9.21 -10.82
CA VAL A 97 -6.23 10.52 -10.94
C VAL A 97 -6.66 11.23 -12.23
N ALA A 98 -6.71 10.52 -13.36
CA ALA A 98 -7.17 11.09 -14.63
C ALA A 98 -8.63 11.56 -14.55
N ASP A 99 -9.51 10.72 -14.01
CA ASP A 99 -10.94 11.01 -13.82
C ASP A 99 -11.12 12.21 -12.87
N PHE A 100 -10.42 12.22 -11.73
CA PHE A 100 -10.45 13.32 -10.76
C PHE A 100 -10.03 14.64 -11.41
N ARG A 101 -8.89 14.67 -12.11
CA ARG A 101 -8.38 15.87 -12.78
C ARG A 101 -9.34 16.37 -13.87
N SER A 102 -9.86 15.46 -14.69
CA SER A 102 -10.82 15.80 -15.74
C SER A 102 -12.10 16.39 -15.14
N LEU A 103 -12.63 15.78 -14.09
CA LEU A 103 -13.85 16.25 -13.43
C LEU A 103 -13.66 17.60 -12.74
N CYS A 104 -12.51 17.85 -12.09
CA CYS A 104 -12.17 19.16 -11.55
C CYS A 104 -12.13 20.23 -12.65
N PHE A 105 -11.49 19.92 -13.79
CA PHE A 105 -11.42 20.84 -14.93
C PHE A 105 -12.80 21.11 -15.55
N ASP A 106 -13.58 20.05 -15.83
CA ASP A 106 -14.91 20.14 -16.44
C ASP A 106 -15.92 20.87 -15.54
N ALA A 107 -15.76 20.75 -14.21
CA ALA A 107 -16.56 21.46 -13.21
C ALA A 107 -16.08 22.90 -12.93
N GLU A 108 -14.99 23.34 -13.57
CA GLU A 108 -14.29 24.62 -13.30
C GLU A 108 -13.88 24.80 -11.82
N ILE A 109 -13.47 23.72 -11.15
CA ILE A 109 -12.96 23.74 -9.77
C ILE A 109 -11.46 24.06 -9.81
N ILE A 110 -11.15 25.35 -9.79
CA ILE A 110 -9.78 25.88 -9.89
C ILE A 110 -9.18 26.12 -8.49
N ASP A 111 -10.03 26.42 -7.50
CA ASP A 111 -9.60 26.67 -6.12
C ASP A 111 -8.99 25.41 -5.49
N LEU A 112 -7.78 25.58 -4.95
CA LEU A 112 -7.00 24.46 -4.42
C LEU A 112 -7.60 23.89 -3.12
N GLU A 113 -8.22 24.73 -2.28
CA GLU A 113 -8.86 24.26 -1.06
C GLU A 113 -10.11 23.44 -1.37
N ASP A 114 -10.88 23.81 -2.39
CA ASP A 114 -11.97 22.98 -2.88
C ASP A 114 -11.45 21.67 -3.48
N GLN A 115 -10.39 21.69 -4.29
CA GLN A 115 -9.76 20.46 -4.81
C GLN A 115 -9.32 19.52 -3.67
N LYS A 116 -8.72 20.05 -2.60
CA LYS A 116 -8.35 19.27 -1.40
C LYS A 116 -9.57 18.62 -0.77
N LYS A 117 -10.68 19.35 -0.59
CA LYS A 117 -11.93 18.81 -0.03
C LYS A 117 -12.50 17.69 -0.90
N TYR A 118 -12.59 17.90 -2.22
CA TYR A 118 -13.10 16.88 -3.13
C TYR A 118 -12.24 15.61 -3.07
N LEU A 119 -10.91 15.74 -3.15
CA LEU A 119 -10.01 14.60 -3.06
C LEU A 119 -10.19 13.87 -1.72
N PHE A 120 -10.23 14.59 -0.61
CA PHE A 120 -10.44 14.00 0.71
C PHE A 120 -11.73 13.16 0.80
N HIS A 121 -12.83 13.63 0.20
CA HIS A 121 -14.09 12.90 0.18
C HIS A 121 -14.10 11.64 -0.70
N THR A 122 -13.11 11.49 -1.58
CA THR A 122 -12.93 10.26 -2.38
C THR A 122 -12.22 9.15 -1.60
N LEU A 123 -11.50 9.49 -0.52
CA LEU A 123 -10.62 8.56 0.19
C LEU A 123 -11.41 7.43 0.88
N PRO A 124 -10.95 6.16 0.79
CA PRO A 124 -11.78 5.01 1.14
C PRO A 124 -11.89 4.75 2.65
N ASN A 125 -10.78 4.85 3.39
CA ASN A 125 -10.69 4.42 4.78
C ASN A 125 -9.95 5.43 5.68
N ASP A 126 -9.92 5.13 6.96
CA ASP A 126 -9.36 6.04 7.97
C ASP A 126 -7.84 6.16 7.89
N PHE A 127 -7.12 5.16 7.37
CA PHE A 127 -5.69 5.30 7.08
C PHE A 127 -5.47 6.45 6.09
N PHE A 128 -6.13 6.42 4.93
CA PHE A 128 -5.99 7.50 3.94
C PHE A 128 -6.37 8.86 4.51
N ARG A 129 -7.51 8.95 5.21
CA ARG A 129 -8.00 10.22 5.77
C ARG A 129 -7.06 10.78 6.83
N ASN A 130 -6.61 9.95 7.77
CA ASN A 130 -5.70 10.37 8.83
C ASN A 130 -4.34 10.76 8.27
N THR A 131 -3.78 9.99 7.33
CA THR A 131 -2.50 10.30 6.69
C THR A 131 -2.57 11.58 5.86
N PHE A 132 -3.71 11.82 5.19
CA PHE A 132 -3.95 13.06 4.45
C PHE A 132 -3.99 14.27 5.38
N ILE A 133 -4.73 14.20 6.50
CA ILE A 133 -4.87 15.30 7.47
C ILE A 133 -3.55 15.58 8.20
N ASN A 134 -2.84 14.54 8.62
CA ASN A 134 -1.65 14.66 9.47
C ASN A 134 -0.37 14.95 8.68
N ARG A 135 -0.46 15.16 7.36
CA ARG A 135 0.71 15.37 6.53
C ARG A 135 1.35 16.73 6.85
N ARG A 136 2.56 16.72 7.42
CA ARG A 136 3.34 17.92 7.83
C ARG A 136 3.74 18.87 6.68
N ASN A 137 3.39 18.57 5.43
CA ASN A 137 3.74 19.36 4.24
C ASN A 137 2.50 19.92 3.51
N MET A 138 1.35 20.03 4.18
CA MET A 138 0.14 20.61 3.57
C MET A 138 0.33 22.07 3.10
N ASP A 139 1.25 22.79 3.74
CA ASP A 139 1.74 24.12 3.39
C ASP A 139 2.56 24.17 2.10
N LYS A 140 3.12 23.04 1.66
CA LYS A 140 3.90 22.93 0.40
C LYS A 140 3.03 22.62 -0.80
N ILE A 141 1.74 22.34 -0.60
CA ILE A 141 0.80 22.04 -1.68
C ILE A 141 0.31 23.36 -2.26
N ASN A 142 0.90 23.75 -3.39
CA ASN A 142 0.59 25.01 -4.08
C ASN A 142 -0.14 24.80 -5.41
N SER A 143 -0.33 23.55 -5.81
CA SER A 143 -0.96 23.19 -7.08
C SER A 143 -1.69 21.86 -6.98
N LEU A 144 -2.57 21.59 -7.95
CA LEU A 144 -3.19 20.29 -8.13
C LEU A 144 -2.14 19.18 -8.34
N ASP A 145 -1.02 19.47 -9.01
CA ASP A 145 0.03 18.48 -9.24
C ASP A 145 0.73 18.09 -7.94
N ASP A 146 0.96 19.06 -7.04
CA ASP A 146 1.51 18.77 -5.71
C ASP A 146 0.53 17.97 -4.84
N LEU A 147 -0.77 18.27 -4.96
CA LEU A 147 -1.83 17.51 -4.28
C LEU A 147 -1.86 16.06 -4.75
N ILE A 148 -1.77 15.82 -6.07
CA ILE A 148 -1.72 14.47 -6.64
C ILE A 148 -0.43 13.75 -6.25
N LYS A 149 0.73 14.41 -6.25
CA LYS A 149 1.98 13.81 -5.75
C LYS A 149 1.87 13.41 -4.28
N MET A 150 1.24 14.23 -3.45
CA MET A 150 1.02 13.88 -2.05
C MET A 150 0.12 12.64 -1.95
N PHE A 151 -0.99 12.61 -2.68
CA PHE A 151 -1.89 11.46 -2.72
C PHE A 151 -1.18 10.18 -3.18
N GLU A 152 -0.38 10.25 -4.23
CA GLU A 152 0.41 9.11 -4.73
C GLU A 152 1.36 8.56 -3.66
N ASN A 153 2.05 9.43 -2.90
CA ASN A 153 2.89 8.98 -1.79
C ASN A 153 2.07 8.25 -0.70
N ILE A 154 0.83 8.67 -0.45
CA ILE A 154 -0.06 7.99 0.52
C ILE A 154 -0.48 6.62 -0.03
N VAL A 155 -0.77 6.52 -1.33
CA VAL A 155 -1.06 5.24 -2.00
C VAL A 155 0.14 4.30 -1.92
N GLU A 156 1.34 4.79 -2.22
CA GLU A 156 2.58 4.02 -2.09
C GLU A 156 2.78 3.51 -0.66
N GLU A 157 2.60 4.36 0.35
CA GLU A 157 2.67 3.98 1.76
C GLU A 157 1.63 2.92 2.13
N GLU A 158 0.40 3.05 1.64
CA GLU A 158 -0.68 2.09 1.91
C GLU A 158 -0.40 0.71 1.30
N SER A 159 0.19 0.67 0.10
CA SER A 159 0.50 -0.55 -0.63
C SER A 159 1.52 -1.45 0.09
N GLN A 160 2.32 -0.86 0.98
CA GLN A 160 3.36 -1.54 1.73
C GLN A 160 2.93 -1.98 3.13
N LEU A 161 1.72 -1.61 3.59
CA LEU A 161 1.27 -1.93 4.95
C LEU A 161 1.04 -3.44 5.12
N ILE A 162 1.53 -3.99 6.23
CA ILE A 162 1.26 -5.38 6.60
C ILE A 162 -0.11 -5.47 7.28
N ARG A 163 -0.93 -6.42 6.81
CA ARG A 163 -2.30 -6.63 7.28
C ARG A 163 -2.52 -8.01 7.85
N ASN A 164 -3.61 -8.17 8.61
CA ASN A 164 -4.15 -9.48 8.90
C ASN A 164 -4.39 -10.24 7.59
N ALA A 165 -4.09 -11.54 7.61
CA ALA A 165 -4.10 -12.45 6.48
C ALA A 165 -3.10 -12.14 5.35
N SER A 166 -2.29 -11.07 5.43
CA SER A 166 -1.19 -10.86 4.48
C SER A 166 -0.24 -12.07 4.47
N CYS A 167 0.19 -12.48 3.28
CA CYS A 167 1.27 -13.43 3.11
C CYS A 167 2.60 -12.67 3.11
N VAL A 168 3.48 -13.01 4.03
CA VAL A 168 4.77 -12.37 4.23
C VAL A 168 5.90 -13.39 4.21
N ALA A 169 7.10 -12.90 3.91
CA ALA A 169 8.36 -13.60 4.16
C ALA A 169 9.16 -12.79 5.19
N ILE A 170 9.90 -13.48 6.06
CA ILE A 170 10.63 -12.84 7.17
C ILE A 170 12.10 -13.16 7.03
N LYS A 171 12.91 -12.18 6.68
CA LYS A 171 14.33 -12.34 6.36
C LYS A 171 15.22 -11.97 7.53
N HIS A 172 16.08 -12.88 7.96
CA HIS A 172 17.10 -12.58 8.96
C HIS A 172 18.11 -11.61 8.36
N VAL A 173 18.26 -10.41 8.94
CA VAL A 173 19.03 -9.31 8.34
C VAL A 173 20.49 -9.71 8.13
N LYS A 174 21.13 -10.30 9.14
CA LYS A 174 22.56 -10.61 9.10
C LYS A 174 22.92 -11.69 8.08
N THR A 175 22.16 -12.78 8.04
CA THR A 175 22.48 -13.92 7.14
C THR A 175 21.77 -13.84 5.79
N GLY A 176 20.79 -12.96 5.64
CA GLY A 176 19.96 -12.83 4.44
C GLY A 176 19.03 -14.01 4.16
N LYS A 177 18.93 -14.99 5.06
CA LYS A 177 18.08 -16.17 4.92
C LYS A 177 16.70 -15.96 5.53
N TYR A 178 15.70 -16.67 5.01
CA TYR A 178 14.31 -16.49 5.43
C TYR A 178 13.90 -17.47 6.54
N LEU A 179 13.15 -16.98 7.52
CA LEU A 179 12.46 -17.78 8.52
C LEU A 179 11.56 -18.79 7.81
N SER A 180 11.80 -20.07 8.06
CA SER A 180 11.19 -21.16 7.32
C SER A 180 10.74 -22.29 8.24
N SER A 181 9.80 -23.10 7.77
CA SER A 181 9.39 -24.34 8.42
C SER A 181 9.05 -25.40 7.38
N THR A 182 9.03 -26.66 7.77
CA THR A 182 8.81 -27.79 6.86
C THR A 182 8.10 -28.92 7.61
N THR A 183 7.74 -30.02 6.95
CA THR A 183 7.03 -31.15 7.58
C THR A 183 7.93 -32.04 8.47
N LYS A 184 9.13 -31.56 8.83
CA LYS A 184 10.10 -32.27 9.67
C LYS A 184 9.95 -31.83 11.12
N TYR A 185 10.33 -32.72 12.02
CA TYR A 185 10.18 -32.56 13.46
C TYR A 185 11.54 -32.63 14.16
N HIS A 186 11.67 -31.91 15.28
CA HIS A 186 12.86 -31.99 16.13
C HIS A 186 13.04 -33.44 16.61
N GLN A 187 14.26 -33.96 16.55
CA GLN A 187 14.57 -35.35 16.99
C GLN A 187 14.79 -35.43 18.50
N THR A 188 15.11 -34.29 19.12
CA THR A 188 15.24 -34.07 20.56
C THR A 188 14.32 -32.90 20.94
N GLY A 189 14.30 -32.47 22.21
CA GLY A 189 13.49 -31.31 22.54
C GLY A 189 11.99 -31.62 22.56
N SER A 190 11.17 -30.73 22.03
CA SER A 190 9.71 -30.86 22.09
C SER A 190 9.14 -31.93 21.14
N GLY A 191 9.92 -32.40 20.17
CA GLY A 191 9.45 -33.27 19.10
C GLY A 191 8.47 -32.60 18.12
N LYS A 192 8.32 -31.27 18.18
CA LYS A 192 7.43 -30.49 17.31
C LYS A 192 8.10 -30.12 15.98
N GLN A 193 7.31 -29.55 15.08
CA GLN A 193 7.75 -29.18 13.74
C GLN A 193 8.86 -28.13 13.81
N ILE A 194 9.92 -28.31 13.02
CA ILE A 194 11.11 -27.47 13.11
C ILE A 194 10.88 -26.09 12.50
N VAL A 195 11.58 -25.09 13.05
CA VAL A 195 11.71 -23.75 12.49
C VAL A 195 13.18 -23.47 12.30
N PHE A 196 13.55 -22.91 11.15
CA PHE A 196 14.94 -22.69 10.77
C PHE A 196 15.08 -21.47 9.85
N ALA A 197 16.30 -21.00 9.63
CA ALA A 197 16.58 -20.01 8.60
C ALA A 197 17.01 -20.74 7.30
N GLY A 198 16.15 -20.66 6.28
CA GLY A 198 16.23 -21.41 5.05
C GLY A 198 17.09 -20.75 3.98
N GLN A 199 16.53 -20.62 2.77
CA GLN A 199 17.21 -20.07 1.60
C GLN A 199 17.36 -18.54 1.68
N THR A 200 18.20 -17.97 0.82
CA THR A 200 18.38 -16.51 0.67
C THR A 200 17.36 -15.84 -0.25
N LEU A 201 16.47 -16.64 -0.85
CA LEU A 201 15.26 -16.21 -1.54
C LEU A 201 14.07 -16.94 -0.91
N PRO A 202 12.91 -16.31 -0.76
CA PRO A 202 11.77 -16.95 -0.12
C PRO A 202 11.18 -18.02 -1.04
N ASP A 203 11.23 -19.27 -0.59
CA ASP A 203 10.54 -20.42 -1.20
C ASP A 203 9.20 -20.67 -0.47
N SER A 204 8.52 -21.79 -0.78
CA SER A 204 7.23 -22.12 -0.16
C SER A 204 7.31 -22.28 1.36
N ASP A 205 8.44 -22.77 1.86
CA ASP A 205 8.68 -23.07 3.28
C ASP A 205 8.95 -21.79 4.09
N ALA A 206 9.25 -20.68 3.39
CA ALA A 206 9.52 -19.36 3.96
C ALA A 206 8.28 -18.44 4.04
N LEU A 207 7.09 -18.92 3.64
CA LEU A 207 5.88 -18.09 3.56
C LEU A 207 4.99 -18.23 4.79
N TRP A 208 4.54 -17.09 5.31
CA TRP A 208 3.74 -17.00 6.54
C TRP A 208 2.52 -16.11 6.35
N PHE A 209 1.36 -16.52 6.86
CA PHE A 209 0.22 -15.63 7.00
C PHE A 209 0.25 -14.92 8.35
N ILE A 210 0.06 -13.60 8.32
CA ILE A 210 -0.17 -12.80 9.53
C ILE A 210 -1.56 -13.12 10.07
N LYS A 211 -1.65 -13.42 11.37
CA LYS A 211 -2.92 -13.52 12.10
C LYS A 211 -2.96 -12.45 13.19
N ALA A 212 -3.72 -11.39 12.96
CA ALA A 212 -3.85 -10.25 13.86
C ALA A 212 -5.33 -9.97 14.15
N SER A 213 -5.59 -9.33 15.30
CA SER A 213 -6.96 -8.96 15.70
C SER A 213 -7.52 -7.78 14.89
N ARG A 214 -6.64 -6.89 14.44
CA ARG A 214 -6.96 -5.74 13.60
C ARG A 214 -6.51 -5.99 12.18
N ASP A 215 -7.15 -5.32 11.23
CA ASP A 215 -6.77 -5.40 9.82
C ASP A 215 -5.35 -4.88 9.60
N LEU A 216 -5.06 -3.63 9.99
CA LEU A 216 -3.69 -3.09 9.92
C LEU A 216 -2.86 -3.54 11.13
N LEU A 217 -1.67 -4.08 10.89
CA LEU A 217 -0.73 -4.44 11.95
C LEU A 217 0.05 -3.21 12.44
N SER A 218 -0.20 -2.74 13.66
CA SER A 218 0.65 -1.73 14.30
C SER A 218 1.87 -2.35 14.98
N TYR A 219 2.93 -1.56 15.15
CA TYR A 219 4.03 -1.98 16.02
C TYR A 219 3.53 -2.25 17.44
N ASN A 220 4.08 -3.28 18.08
CA ASN A 220 3.64 -3.78 19.38
C ASN A 220 2.19 -4.32 19.44
N ASP A 221 1.47 -4.40 18.31
CA ASP A 221 0.25 -5.19 18.28
C ASP A 221 0.60 -6.67 18.33
N MET A 222 -0.26 -7.43 18.98
CA MET A 222 -0.15 -8.88 19.05
C MET A 222 -0.57 -9.52 17.72
N PHE A 223 0.29 -10.37 17.19
CA PHE A 223 0.00 -11.20 16.03
C PHE A 223 0.62 -12.59 16.16
N SER A 224 0.22 -13.51 15.30
CA SER A 224 0.85 -14.81 15.11
C SER A 224 1.24 -14.99 13.65
N LEU A 225 2.24 -15.85 13.41
CA LEU A 225 2.62 -16.26 12.07
C LEU A 225 2.18 -17.69 11.84
N GLN A 226 1.30 -17.88 10.87
CA GLN A 226 0.86 -19.19 10.42
C GLN A 226 1.70 -19.61 9.22
N HIS A 227 2.39 -20.74 9.30
CA HIS A 227 3.14 -21.26 8.17
C HIS A 227 2.19 -21.61 7.01
N LYS A 228 2.47 -21.13 5.80
CA LYS A 228 1.58 -21.26 4.64
C LYS A 228 1.34 -22.72 4.24
N VAL A 229 2.37 -23.57 4.32
CA VAL A 229 2.29 -24.96 3.86
C VAL A 229 1.64 -25.88 4.89
N THR A 230 1.98 -25.75 6.16
CA THR A 230 1.54 -26.68 7.22
C THR A 230 0.38 -26.15 8.06
N GLU A 231 -0.03 -24.89 7.87
CA GLU A 231 -1.10 -24.20 8.60
C GLU A 231 -0.91 -24.12 10.13
N THR A 232 0.26 -24.48 10.63
CA THR A 232 0.66 -24.41 12.04
C THR A 232 1.17 -23.02 12.40
N LEU A 233 1.07 -22.64 13.68
CA LEU A 233 1.61 -21.37 14.15
C LEU A 233 3.04 -21.54 14.65
N ILE A 234 3.88 -20.54 14.41
CA ILE A 234 5.17 -20.44 15.11
C ILE A 234 4.92 -20.12 16.58
N GLY A 235 5.55 -20.92 17.44
CA GLY A 235 5.59 -20.71 18.87
C GLY A 235 6.95 -21.06 19.43
N ARG A 236 7.07 -20.96 20.75
CA ARG A 236 8.26 -21.33 21.50
C ARG A 236 7.91 -22.20 22.68
N GLU A 237 8.86 -23.00 23.16
CA GLU A 237 8.64 -23.81 24.36
C GLU A 237 8.58 -22.96 25.63
N SER A 238 8.18 -23.43 26.82
CA SER A 238 8.19 -22.60 28.05
C SER A 238 9.56 -22.62 28.75
N LEU A 239 10.03 -21.52 29.34
CA LEU A 239 11.29 -21.49 30.13
C LEU A 239 11.23 -22.42 31.36
N ASN A 240 10.03 -22.73 31.85
CA ASN A 240 9.82 -23.70 32.94
C ASN A 240 9.88 -25.16 32.47
N GLU A 241 9.93 -25.40 31.16
CA GLU A 241 10.07 -26.70 30.51
C GLU A 241 11.43 -26.72 29.81
N ILE A 242 12.50 -26.51 30.59
CA ILE A 242 13.88 -26.60 30.09
C ILE A 242 14.09 -28.01 29.57
N ILE A 243 13.99 -28.19 28.25
CA ILE A 243 14.51 -29.39 27.62
C ILE A 243 15.96 -29.06 27.32
N TYR A 244 16.83 -29.58 28.18
CA TYR A 244 18.27 -29.57 27.94
C TYR A 244 18.51 -30.21 26.56
N HIS A 245 18.86 -29.39 25.58
CA HIS A 245 19.73 -29.88 24.52
C HIS A 245 21.07 -30.18 25.20
N ASP A 246 21.71 -31.30 24.84
CA ASP A 246 23.11 -31.57 25.16
C ASP A 246 24.00 -30.59 24.38
N TYR A 247 23.83 -29.28 24.59
CA TYR A 247 24.81 -28.29 24.19
C TYR A 247 25.95 -28.37 25.21
N THR A 248 27.06 -28.97 24.78
CA THR A 248 28.29 -29.06 25.57
C THR A 248 28.99 -27.70 25.78
N ASP A 249 28.40 -26.61 25.29
CA ASP A 249 28.98 -25.29 25.27
C ASP A 249 28.17 -24.31 26.12
N SER A 250 28.83 -23.63 27.05
CA SER A 250 28.21 -22.78 28.09
C SER A 250 27.51 -21.54 27.53
N ASP A 251 27.79 -21.16 26.29
CA ASP A 251 27.21 -19.99 25.63
C ASP A 251 25.74 -20.18 25.22
N PHE A 252 25.25 -21.43 25.18
CA PHE A 252 23.93 -21.80 24.64
C PHE A 252 22.95 -22.35 25.70
N ALA A 253 23.31 -22.25 26.99
CA ALA A 253 22.51 -22.75 28.11
C ALA A 253 21.15 -22.05 28.31
N ASP A 254 20.89 -20.93 27.61
CA ASP A 254 19.68 -20.11 27.75
C ASP A 254 18.78 -20.13 26.50
N HIS A 255 19.00 -21.04 25.55
CA HIS A 255 18.25 -21.10 24.30
C HIS A 255 16.87 -21.74 24.50
N VAL A 256 15.82 -21.07 24.04
CA VAL A 256 14.49 -21.68 24.00
C VAL A 256 14.18 -22.14 22.58
N GLU A 257 13.81 -23.41 22.45
CA GLU A 257 13.38 -24.02 21.21
C GLU A 257 12.17 -23.28 20.61
N VAL A 258 12.27 -22.97 19.32
CA VAL A 258 11.19 -22.45 18.48
C VAL A 258 10.67 -23.56 17.59
N TYR A 259 9.35 -23.63 17.45
CA TYR A 259 8.69 -24.69 16.72
C TYR A 259 7.42 -24.20 16.02
N CYS A 260 6.90 -25.05 15.15
CA CYS A 260 5.56 -24.92 14.60
C CYS A 260 4.62 -25.97 15.20
N SER A 261 3.43 -25.56 15.64
CA SER A 261 2.38 -26.50 16.03
C SER A 261 1.01 -25.83 16.09
N THR A 262 -0.03 -26.64 16.28
CA THR A 262 -1.38 -26.14 16.59
C THR A 262 -1.45 -25.67 18.05
N PRO A 263 -1.93 -24.45 18.34
CA PRO A 263 -2.00 -23.95 19.70
C PRO A 263 -2.90 -24.81 20.59
N SER A 264 -2.39 -25.21 21.75
CA SER A 264 -3.24 -25.75 22.81
C SER A 264 -3.97 -24.60 23.55
N ARG A 265 -5.10 -24.89 24.18
CA ARG A 265 -5.85 -23.89 24.96
C ARG A 265 -5.03 -23.29 26.11
N THR A 266 -4.05 -24.01 26.64
CA THR A 266 -3.26 -23.62 27.82
C THR A 266 -1.97 -22.89 27.47
N SER A 267 -1.54 -22.89 26.20
CA SER A 267 -0.25 -22.36 25.77
C SER A 267 -0.37 -21.25 24.73
N GLN A 268 -1.49 -20.51 24.71
CA GLN A 268 -1.79 -19.55 23.64
C GLN A 268 -0.72 -18.46 23.53
N PHE A 269 -0.24 -17.90 24.63
CA PHE A 269 0.76 -16.83 24.62
C PHE A 269 2.12 -17.24 24.03
N ASN A 270 2.43 -18.54 23.97
CA ASN A 270 3.66 -19.02 23.33
C ASN A 270 3.68 -18.74 21.81
N TYR A 271 2.51 -18.58 21.18
CA TYR A 271 2.35 -18.39 19.73
C TYR A 271 2.07 -16.94 19.34
N HIS A 272 2.10 -16.02 20.31
CA HIS A 272 1.80 -14.61 20.10
C HIS A 272 3.09 -13.80 20.17
N TRP A 273 3.26 -12.95 19.17
CA TRP A 273 4.43 -12.15 18.94
C TRP A 273 4.03 -10.68 18.77
N MET A 274 5.01 -9.79 18.91
CA MET A 274 4.90 -8.36 18.72
C MET A 274 6.05 -7.89 17.83
N ALA A 275 5.73 -7.03 16.86
CA ALA A 275 6.72 -6.42 16.00
C ALA A 275 7.25 -5.18 16.71
N GLN A 276 8.47 -5.27 17.24
CA GLN A 276 9.14 -4.13 17.85
C GLN A 276 9.97 -3.42 16.79
N ARG A 277 9.65 -2.14 16.55
CA ARG A 277 10.35 -1.29 15.59
C ARG A 277 11.80 -1.05 16.02
N ILE A 278 12.75 -1.28 15.11
CA ILE A 278 14.17 -0.93 15.32
C ILE A 278 14.46 0.43 14.67
N ASN A 279 14.05 0.61 13.42
CA ASN A 279 14.36 1.82 12.66
C ASN A 279 13.14 2.74 12.47
N TYR A 280 13.36 4.03 12.71
CA TYR A 280 12.43 5.09 12.30
C TYR A 280 12.65 5.38 10.82
N THR A 281 11.73 4.93 9.98
CA THR A 281 11.76 5.25 8.55
C THR A 281 11.29 6.68 8.29
N LYS A 282 11.40 7.13 7.03
CA LYS A 282 10.93 8.42 6.50
C LYS A 282 9.49 8.80 6.91
N TYR A 283 8.63 7.83 7.20
CA TYR A 283 7.24 8.05 7.56
C TYR A 283 6.99 7.74 9.04
N ASP A 284 6.39 8.72 9.74
CA ASP A 284 5.96 8.65 11.14
C ASP A 284 4.64 7.84 11.25
N SER A 285 4.66 6.61 10.71
CA SER A 285 3.56 5.66 10.76
C SER A 285 3.70 4.76 11.97
N SER A 286 2.57 4.46 12.62
CA SER A 286 2.45 3.45 13.68
C SER A 286 2.32 2.02 13.14
N TYR A 287 2.21 1.84 11.83
CA TYR A 287 1.97 0.56 11.16
C TYR A 287 3.25 -0.08 10.63
N VAL A 288 3.30 -1.41 10.71
CA VAL A 288 4.36 -2.25 10.13
C VAL A 288 4.23 -2.25 8.61
N ARG A 289 5.36 -2.15 7.91
CA ARG A 289 5.41 -2.15 6.45
C ARG A 289 6.42 -3.14 5.91
N SER A 290 6.21 -3.54 4.67
CA SER A 290 7.17 -4.29 3.88
C SER A 290 8.51 -3.55 3.83
N GLY A 291 9.59 -4.26 4.11
CA GLY A 291 10.96 -3.73 4.19
C GLY A 291 11.34 -3.14 5.56
N ASP A 292 10.42 -3.09 6.53
CA ASP A 292 10.78 -2.65 7.88
C ASP A 292 11.67 -3.69 8.57
N ILE A 293 12.71 -3.19 9.25
CA ILE A 293 13.53 -3.99 10.16
C ILE A 293 12.93 -3.95 11.56
N ILE A 294 12.57 -5.13 12.07
CA ILE A 294 11.88 -5.35 13.34
C ILE A 294 12.58 -6.43 14.17
N ASN A 295 12.41 -6.33 15.49
CA ASN A 295 12.59 -7.47 16.38
C ASN A 295 11.23 -8.15 16.55
N ILE A 296 11.20 -9.48 16.51
CA ILE A 296 9.97 -10.26 16.74
C ILE A 296 10.00 -10.76 18.18
N ARG A 297 9.20 -10.12 19.05
CA ARG A 297 9.21 -10.33 20.50
C ARG A 297 8.03 -11.18 20.94
N ASN A 298 8.28 -12.24 21.70
CA ASN A 298 7.24 -13.08 22.25
C ASN A 298 6.48 -12.35 23.37
N VAL A 299 5.16 -12.48 23.39
CA VAL A 299 4.30 -11.79 24.39
C VAL A 299 4.44 -12.40 25.79
N LYS A 300 4.76 -13.69 25.91
CA LYS A 300 4.75 -14.39 27.20
C LYS A 300 5.83 -13.90 28.15
N ASP A 301 7.06 -13.79 27.66
CA ASP A 301 8.24 -13.54 28.49
C ASP A 301 9.18 -12.50 27.88
N ASN A 302 8.75 -11.83 26.81
CA ASN A 302 9.51 -10.77 26.16
C ASN A 302 10.81 -11.22 25.49
N SER A 303 10.99 -12.53 25.26
CA SER A 303 12.11 -13.06 24.48
C SER A 303 11.99 -12.72 22.99
N PHE A 304 13.12 -12.68 22.29
CA PHE A 304 13.23 -12.30 20.88
C PHE A 304 13.56 -13.52 20.03
N LEU A 305 12.91 -13.58 18.86
CA LEU A 305 13.25 -14.54 17.82
C LEU A 305 14.62 -14.20 17.24
N ARG A 306 15.52 -15.19 17.22
CA ARG A 306 16.92 -15.03 16.81
C ARG A 306 17.31 -16.09 15.81
N SER A 307 18.21 -15.74 14.89
CA SER A 307 18.99 -16.71 14.12
C SER A 307 20.47 -16.33 14.12
N HIS A 308 21.33 -17.28 13.75
CA HIS A 308 22.78 -17.17 13.84
C HIS A 308 23.42 -18.17 12.86
N GLU A 309 24.73 -18.13 12.68
CA GLU A 309 25.42 -19.00 11.71
C GLU A 309 25.51 -20.48 12.15
N TYR A 310 25.05 -20.80 13.36
CA TYR A 310 25.02 -22.16 13.87
C TYR A 310 24.04 -23.03 13.08
N GLN A 311 24.40 -24.29 12.90
CA GLN A 311 23.59 -25.27 12.19
C GLN A 311 23.27 -26.45 13.09
N ILE A 312 22.01 -26.89 13.02
CA ILE A 312 21.53 -28.13 13.63
C ILE A 312 21.37 -29.19 12.53
N THR A 313 21.72 -30.43 12.84
CA THR A 313 21.53 -31.56 11.92
C THR A 313 20.28 -32.34 12.32
N ILE A 314 19.33 -32.46 11.40
CA ILE A 314 18.08 -33.19 11.59
C ILE A 314 17.88 -34.12 10.38
N TYR A 315 17.73 -35.43 10.63
CA TYR A 315 17.62 -36.45 9.57
C TYR A 315 18.74 -36.37 8.51
N ASN A 316 19.99 -36.15 8.93
CA ASN A 316 21.18 -35.98 8.07
C ASN A 316 21.16 -34.73 7.15
N GLU A 317 20.29 -33.76 7.43
CA GLU A 317 20.29 -32.47 6.75
C GLU A 317 20.61 -31.35 7.74
N ASN A 318 21.33 -30.33 7.27
CA ASN A 318 21.74 -29.20 8.11
C ASN A 318 20.80 -28.01 7.93
N PHE A 319 20.33 -27.46 9.04
CA PHE A 319 19.43 -26.32 9.11
C PHE A 319 20.08 -25.22 9.93
N GLN A 320 19.97 -23.97 9.50
CA GLN A 320 20.43 -22.86 10.32
C GLN A 320 19.45 -22.65 11.48
N GLU A 321 19.97 -22.62 12.70
CA GLU A 321 19.15 -22.61 13.91
C GLU A 321 18.34 -21.31 14.04
N VAL A 322 17.12 -21.46 14.56
CA VAL A 322 16.26 -20.36 15.01
C VAL A 322 15.81 -20.66 16.43
N ILE A 323 16.02 -19.70 17.32
CA ILE A 323 15.77 -19.82 18.75
C ILE A 323 14.99 -18.61 19.26
N SER A 324 14.51 -18.70 20.50
CA SER A 324 14.01 -17.56 21.26
C SER A 324 14.95 -17.29 22.44
N GLN A 325 15.33 -16.03 22.64
CA GLN A 325 16.27 -15.63 23.71
C GLN A 325 15.81 -14.38 24.47
N ASP A 326 16.07 -14.30 25.77
CA ASP A 326 15.61 -13.21 26.64
C ASP A 326 16.65 -12.10 26.87
N LYS A 327 17.83 -12.22 26.24
CA LYS A 327 18.89 -11.19 26.29
C LYS A 327 18.47 -9.94 25.52
N LYS A 328 19.21 -8.85 25.76
CA LYS A 328 19.03 -7.61 25.01
C LYS A 328 19.19 -7.89 23.50
N PRO A 329 18.28 -7.39 22.63
CA PRO A 329 18.36 -7.66 21.21
C PRO A 329 19.60 -6.98 20.60
N GLU A 330 20.23 -7.70 19.68
CA GLU A 330 21.44 -7.36 18.94
C GLU A 330 21.20 -7.64 17.44
N GLU A 331 22.24 -7.52 16.62
CA GLU A 331 22.15 -7.68 15.15
C GLU A 331 21.58 -9.06 14.71
N ASN A 332 21.73 -10.10 15.53
CA ASN A 332 21.21 -11.45 15.25
C ASN A 332 19.69 -11.60 15.52
N ASP A 333 19.06 -10.59 16.13
CA ASP A 333 17.61 -10.58 16.44
C ASP A 333 16.80 -9.78 15.40
N GLU A 334 17.49 -9.17 14.43
CA GLU A 334 16.88 -8.29 13.44
C GLU A 334 16.30 -9.06 12.26
N TRP A 335 15.03 -8.80 11.97
CA TRP A 335 14.30 -9.40 10.86
C TRP A 335 13.69 -8.32 9.96
N CYS A 336 13.80 -8.49 8.65
CA CYS A 336 13.11 -7.70 7.65
C CYS A 336 11.81 -8.43 7.26
N ILE A 337 10.66 -7.78 7.47
CA ILE A 337 9.36 -8.31 7.03
C ILE A 337 9.06 -7.86 5.61
N GLU A 338 8.79 -8.79 4.70
CA GLU A 338 8.55 -8.53 3.28
C GLU A 338 7.15 -9.01 2.90
N LEU A 339 6.33 -8.11 2.34
CA LEU A 339 5.01 -8.43 1.84
C LEU A 339 5.13 -9.19 0.51
N ILE A 340 4.54 -10.38 0.44
CA ILE A 340 4.55 -11.23 -0.76
C ILE A 340 3.21 -11.11 -1.49
N GLU A 341 2.11 -11.29 -0.77
CA GLU A 341 0.75 -11.17 -1.30
C GLU A 341 -0.16 -10.51 -0.26
N ASN A 342 -0.97 -9.55 -0.70
CA ASN A 342 -2.11 -9.06 0.07
C ASN A 342 -3.27 -10.06 -0.04
N HIS A 343 -4.00 -10.27 1.04
CA HIS A 343 -5.26 -11.01 1.03
C HIS A 343 -6.43 -10.09 0.66
#